data_AF-A0A411Z7N5-F1
#
_entry.id   AF-A0A411Z7N5-F1
#
_cell.length_a   1.000
_cell.length_b   1.000
_cell.length_c   1.000
_cell.angle_alpha   90.00
_cell.angle_beta   90.00
_cell.angle_gamma   90.00
#
_symmetry.space_group_name_H-M   'P 1'
#
loop_
_entity.id
_entity.type
_entity.pdbx_description
1 polymer ?
#
loop_
_entity_poly.entity_id
_entity_poly.type
_entity_poly.pdbx_seq_one_letter_code
_entity_poly.pdbx_strand_id
1 'polypeptide(L)'
;MPKIDFAQAVTAQTRAASALAAAQAQAHARVITLIEAATATITGPVPLAEMLSWTSKEEAARRLLTLPAGETDPGIEAILGGEAAQTGETLDVLAEKIIANADAYRSIIAVLAGLRRMTCTAIDTAATPEAVQTAMDALAAELAQVVV
;
A
#
# COMPACT_ATOMS: atom_id res chain seq x y z
N MET A 1 19.83 -38.58 43.79
CA MET A 1 18.76 -37.66 43.33
C MET A 1 19.39 -36.66 42.39
N PRO A 2 18.91 -36.50 41.14
CA PRO A 2 19.34 -35.40 40.29
C PRO A 2 18.95 -34.09 40.99
N LYS A 3 19.90 -33.17 41.17
CA LYS A 3 19.58 -31.82 41.64
C LYS A 3 18.88 -31.10 40.49
N ILE A 4 17.68 -30.58 40.74
CA ILE A 4 17.04 -29.65 39.80
C ILE A 4 17.93 -28.41 39.75
N ASP A 5 18.40 -28.08 38.55
CA ASP A 5 19.14 -26.86 38.30
C ASP A 5 18.15 -25.71 38.03
N PHE A 6 17.88 -24.92 39.06
CA PHE A 6 16.99 -23.76 38.95
C PHE A 6 17.59 -22.61 38.12
N ALA A 7 18.87 -22.66 37.75
CA ALA A 7 19.45 -21.71 36.80
C ALA A 7 18.88 -21.86 35.38
N GLN A 8 18.28 -23.02 35.08
CA GLN A 8 17.57 -23.28 33.81
C GLN A 8 16.06 -23.02 33.90
N ALA A 9 15.56 -22.53 35.03
CA ALA A 9 14.14 -22.27 35.21
C ALA A 9 13.73 -20.99 34.44
N VAL A 10 12.95 -21.15 33.37
CA VAL A 10 12.35 -20.02 32.67
C VAL A 10 11.22 -19.43 33.53
N THR A 11 11.38 -18.18 33.94
CA THR A 11 10.35 -17.50 34.74
C THR A 11 9.09 -17.22 33.91
N ALA A 12 7.95 -17.03 34.58
CA ALA A 12 6.73 -16.58 33.90
C ALA A 12 6.94 -15.23 33.18
N GLN A 13 7.74 -14.33 33.78
CA GLN A 13 8.08 -13.05 33.19
C GLN A 13 8.91 -13.19 31.91
N THR A 14 9.92 -14.07 31.91
CA THR A 14 10.72 -14.35 30.71
C THR A 14 9.86 -14.93 29.60
N ARG A 15 8.95 -15.86 29.91
CA ARG A 15 8.01 -16.41 28.93
C ARG A 15 7.08 -15.34 28.36
N ALA A 16 6.53 -14.46 29.21
CA ALA A 16 5.67 -13.37 28.77
C ALA A 16 6.42 -12.38 27.86
N ALA A 17 7.65 -12.01 28.21
CA ALA A 17 8.48 -11.13 27.39
C ALA A 17 8.82 -11.75 26.03
N SER A 18 9.20 -13.04 26.00
CA SER A 18 9.44 -13.76 24.74
C SER A 18 8.18 -13.88 23.87
N ALA A 19 7.02 -14.13 24.49
CA ALA A 19 5.76 -14.19 23.77
C ALA A 19 5.37 -12.85 23.16
N LEU A 20 5.54 -11.74 23.90
CA LEU A 20 5.33 -10.39 23.38
C LEU A 20 6.24 -10.09 22.19
N ALA A 21 7.54 -10.36 22.33
CA ALA A 21 8.51 -10.12 21.25
C ALA A 21 8.18 -10.94 19.98
N ALA A 22 7.78 -12.20 20.14
CA ALA A 22 7.35 -13.04 19.03
C ALA A 22 6.08 -12.49 18.36
N ALA A 23 5.09 -12.06 19.15
CA ALA A 23 3.85 -11.47 18.65
C ALA A 23 4.13 -10.18 17.86
N GLN A 24 4.97 -9.29 18.37
CA GLN A 24 5.36 -8.05 17.69
C GLN A 24 6.06 -8.33 16.35
N ALA A 25 7.03 -9.24 16.33
CA ALA A 25 7.76 -9.60 15.11
C ALA A 25 6.83 -10.18 14.03
N GLN A 26 5.93 -11.09 14.42
CA GLN A 26 4.95 -11.66 13.50
C GLN A 26 3.96 -10.59 12.99
N ALA A 27 3.49 -9.71 13.87
CA ALA A 27 2.56 -8.64 13.52
C ALA A 27 3.18 -7.67 12.50
N HIS A 28 4.44 -7.23 12.68
CA HIS A 28 5.13 -6.36 11.72
C HIS A 28 5.22 -6.98 10.32
N ALA A 29 5.59 -8.26 10.23
CA ALA A 29 5.59 -8.96 8.95
C ALA A 29 4.19 -9.02 8.33
N ARG A 30 3.16 -9.28 9.16
CA ARG A 30 1.77 -9.37 8.71
C ARG A 30 1.20 -8.03 8.23
N VAL A 31 1.57 -6.91 8.87
CA VAL A 31 1.18 -5.56 8.43
C VAL A 31 1.61 -5.31 6.99
N ILE A 32 2.86 -5.63 6.63
CA ILE A 32 3.37 -5.46 5.27
C ILE A 32 2.55 -6.29 4.28
N THR A 33 2.36 -7.58 4.57
CA THR A 33 1.57 -8.47 3.69
C THR A 33 0.13 -7.98 3.49
N LEU A 34 -0.52 -7.45 4.53
CA LEU A 34 -1.89 -6.94 4.43
C LEU A 34 -1.97 -5.66 3.58
N ILE A 35 -1.01 -4.75 3.74
CA ILE A 35 -0.93 -3.52 2.94
C ILE A 35 -0.63 -3.82 1.48
N GLU A 36 0.26 -4.76 1.20
CA GLU A 36 0.56 -5.21 -0.17
C GLU A 36 -0.67 -5.85 -0.82
N ALA A 37 -1.39 -6.71 -0.09
CA ALA A 37 -2.61 -7.34 -0.59
C ALA A 37 -3.73 -6.31 -0.88
N ALA A 38 -3.90 -5.31 0.00
CA ALA A 38 -4.83 -4.21 -0.23
C ALA A 38 -4.44 -3.40 -1.47
N THR A 39 -3.15 -3.06 -1.61
CA THR A 39 -2.61 -2.36 -2.78
C THR A 39 -2.86 -3.12 -4.08
N ALA A 40 -2.60 -4.43 -4.08
CA ALA A 40 -2.83 -5.29 -5.25
C ALA A 40 -4.31 -5.37 -5.65
N THR A 41 -5.23 -5.28 -4.67
CA THR A 41 -6.67 -5.26 -4.95
C THR A 41 -7.09 -3.97 -5.65
N ILE A 42 -6.49 -2.83 -5.26
CA ILE A 42 -6.76 -1.51 -5.86
C ILE A 42 -6.28 -1.45 -7.31
N THR A 43 -5.07 -1.94 -7.59
CA THR A 43 -4.51 -1.91 -8.94
C THR A 43 -5.11 -2.99 -9.84
N GLY A 44 -5.66 -4.06 -9.26
CA GLY A 44 -6.11 -5.23 -10.01
C GLY A 44 -4.95 -5.95 -10.73
N PRO A 45 -5.27 -6.82 -11.69
CA PRO A 45 -4.29 -7.66 -12.39
C PRO A 45 -3.57 -6.91 -13.53
N VAL A 46 -3.03 -5.73 -13.25
CA VAL A 46 -2.30 -4.94 -14.26
C VAL A 46 -0.85 -5.44 -14.39
N PRO A 47 -0.32 -5.66 -15.61
CA PRO A 47 1.06 -6.06 -15.80
C PRO A 47 2.06 -5.04 -15.25
N LEU A 48 3.16 -5.51 -14.64
CA LEU A 48 4.20 -4.63 -14.08
C LEU A 48 4.74 -3.61 -15.10
N ALA A 49 4.95 -4.04 -16.35
CA ALA A 49 5.43 -3.15 -17.41
C ALA A 49 4.48 -1.97 -17.68
N GLU A 50 3.17 -2.20 -17.56
CA GLU A 50 2.17 -1.14 -17.68
C GLU A 50 2.22 -0.21 -16.47
N MET A 51 2.27 -0.75 -15.24
CA MET A 51 2.38 0.04 -14.02
C MET A 51 3.60 0.97 -14.02
N LEU A 52 4.74 0.48 -14.52
CA LEU A 52 5.98 1.26 -14.65
C LEU A 52 5.84 2.42 -15.65
N SER A 53 4.88 2.36 -16.58
CA SER A 53 4.60 3.45 -17.52
C SER A 53 3.63 4.51 -16.99
N TRP A 54 2.96 4.27 -15.86
CA TRP A 54 1.90 5.17 -15.38
C TRP A 54 2.39 6.58 -15.06
N THR A 55 3.57 6.73 -14.45
CA THR A 55 4.12 8.05 -14.13
C THR A 55 4.37 8.89 -15.38
N SER A 56 4.97 8.31 -16.42
CA SER A 56 5.24 9.05 -17.67
C SER A 56 3.95 9.37 -18.43
N LYS A 57 2.96 8.46 -18.39
CA LYS A 57 1.62 8.72 -18.95
C LYS A 57 0.91 9.85 -18.22
N GLU A 58 1.00 9.88 -16.89
CA GLU A 58 0.43 10.96 -16.08
C GLU A 58 1.08 12.31 -16.38
N GLU A 59 2.41 12.36 -16.44
CA GLU A 59 3.15 13.58 -16.77
C GLU A 59 2.75 14.10 -18.16
N ALA A 60 2.64 13.22 -19.15
CA ALA A 60 2.17 13.56 -20.49
C ALA A 60 0.72 14.07 -20.48
N ALA A 61 -0.17 13.39 -19.75
CA ALA A 61 -1.57 13.77 -19.61
C ALA A 61 -1.73 15.16 -18.97
N ARG A 62 -1.00 15.43 -17.88
CA ARG A 62 -1.01 16.75 -17.22
C ARG A 62 -0.45 17.83 -18.14
N ARG A 63 0.59 17.54 -18.92
CA ARG A 63 1.15 18.49 -19.88
C ARG A 63 0.16 18.82 -21.00
N LEU A 64 -0.56 17.81 -21.52
CA LEU A 64 -1.55 17.99 -22.59
C LEU A 64 -2.59 19.05 -22.20
N LEU A 65 -3.15 18.94 -21.00
CA LEU A 65 -4.19 19.87 -20.51
C LEU A 65 -3.68 21.29 -20.22
N THR A 66 -2.36 21.52 -20.31
CA THR A 66 -1.76 22.86 -20.18
C THR A 66 -1.34 23.45 -21.52
N LEU A 67 -1.45 22.69 -22.63
CA LEU A 67 -1.13 23.20 -23.96
C LEU A 67 -2.15 24.28 -24.39
N PRO A 68 -1.72 25.32 -25.13
CA PRO A 68 -2.63 26.24 -25.79
C PRO A 68 -3.56 25.52 -26.77
N ALA A 69 -4.80 26.01 -26.88
CA ALA A 69 -5.79 25.41 -27.78
C ALA A 69 -5.28 25.36 -29.23
N GLY A 70 -5.27 24.16 -29.81
CA GLY A 70 -4.80 23.92 -31.17
C GLY A 70 -3.30 23.62 -31.30
N GLU A 71 -2.54 23.62 -30.20
CA GLU A 71 -1.17 23.11 -30.19
C GLU A 71 -1.14 21.60 -30.00
N THR A 72 -0.16 20.97 -30.65
CA THR A 72 0.10 19.52 -30.56
C THR A 72 1.54 19.30 -30.14
N ASP A 73 1.78 18.32 -29.27
CA ASP A 73 3.13 17.93 -28.87
C ASP A 73 3.41 16.48 -29.30
N PRO A 74 4.33 16.25 -30.26
CA PRO A 74 4.65 14.91 -30.75
C PRO A 74 5.11 13.93 -29.67
N GLY A 75 5.69 14.43 -28.57
CA GLY A 75 6.09 13.61 -27.43
C GLY A 75 4.91 13.11 -26.61
N ILE A 76 3.83 13.90 -26.48
CA ILE A 76 2.58 13.42 -25.86
C ILE A 76 1.95 12.35 -26.75
N GLU A 77 1.96 12.55 -28.06
CA GLU A 77 1.38 11.63 -29.02
C GLU A 77 2.10 10.29 -29.09
N ALA A 78 3.42 10.30 -28.91
CA ALA A 78 4.20 9.08 -28.79
C ALA A 78 3.87 8.27 -27.52
N ILE A 79 3.43 8.93 -26.44
CA ILE A 79 3.15 8.30 -25.15
C ILE A 79 1.69 7.85 -25.02
N LEU A 80 0.74 8.70 -25.43
CA LEU A 80 -0.70 8.48 -25.22
C LEU A 80 -1.46 8.09 -26.50
N GLY A 81 -0.94 8.47 -27.68
CA GLY A 81 -1.66 8.34 -28.94
C GLY A 81 -1.98 6.90 -29.33
N GLY A 82 -1.09 5.95 -29.01
CA GLY A 82 -1.35 4.52 -29.29
C GLY A 82 -2.54 3.97 -28.49
N GLU A 83 -2.66 4.35 -27.22
CA GLU A 83 -3.77 3.93 -26.36
C GLU A 83 -5.07 4.62 -26.80
N ALA A 84 -5.04 5.93 -26.99
CA ALA A 84 -6.20 6.70 -27.45
C ALA A 84 -6.76 6.17 -28.79
N ALA A 85 -5.89 5.84 -29.74
CA ALA A 85 -6.28 5.26 -31.02
C ALA A 85 -6.92 3.86 -30.86
N GLN A 86 -6.42 3.06 -29.92
CA GLN A 86 -6.92 1.70 -29.67
C GLN A 86 -8.25 1.69 -28.91
N THR A 87 -8.47 2.64 -28.01
CA THR A 87 -9.71 2.79 -27.25
C THR A 87 -10.77 3.62 -27.96
N GLY A 88 -10.40 4.35 -29.01
CA GLY A 88 -11.29 5.25 -29.74
C GLY A 88 -11.58 6.56 -29.00
N GLU A 89 -10.73 6.90 -28.02
CA GLU A 89 -10.84 8.10 -27.21
C GLU A 89 -10.07 9.27 -27.84
N THR A 90 -10.47 10.50 -27.51
CA THR A 90 -9.60 11.65 -27.74
C THR A 90 -8.50 11.66 -26.69
N LEU A 91 -7.38 12.30 -27.01
CA LEU A 91 -6.26 12.44 -26.08
C LEU A 91 -6.66 13.18 -24.80
N ASP A 92 -7.52 14.19 -24.90
CA ASP A 92 -8.04 14.94 -23.74
C ASP A 92 -8.83 14.02 -22.80
N VAL A 93 -9.74 13.21 -23.35
CA VAL A 93 -10.57 12.27 -22.57
C VAL A 93 -9.69 11.22 -21.89
N LEU A 94 -8.70 10.68 -22.62
CA LEU A 94 -7.74 9.73 -22.05
C LEU A 94 -6.89 10.40 -20.95
N ALA A 95 -6.40 11.61 -21.17
CA ALA A 95 -5.59 12.35 -20.22
C ALA A 95 -6.35 12.63 -18.91
N GLU A 96 -7.61 13.07 -19.00
CA GLU A 96 -8.48 13.26 -17.83
C GLU A 96 -8.65 11.97 -17.02
N LYS A 97 -8.86 10.82 -17.69
CA LYS A 97 -8.97 9.52 -17.02
C LYS A 97 -7.67 9.11 -16.34
N ILE A 98 -6.53 9.27 -17.00
CA ILE A 98 -5.22 8.97 -16.43
C ILE A 98 -4.98 9.81 -15.18
N ILE A 99 -5.25 11.12 -15.25
CA ILE A 99 -5.10 12.04 -14.13
C ILE A 99 -6.01 11.64 -12.97
N ALA A 100 -7.30 11.39 -13.24
CA ALA A 100 -8.27 10.98 -12.23
C ALA A 100 -7.85 9.68 -11.53
N ASN A 101 -7.39 8.68 -12.30
CA ASN A 101 -6.91 7.41 -11.75
C ASN A 101 -5.65 7.60 -10.91
N ALA A 102 -4.70 8.42 -11.38
CA ALA A 102 -3.45 8.68 -10.65
C ALA A 102 -3.70 9.42 -9.33
N ASP A 103 -4.62 10.40 -9.32
CA ASP A 103 -5.03 11.13 -8.12
C ASP A 103 -5.75 10.22 -7.12
N ALA A 104 -6.70 9.39 -7.60
CA ALA A 104 -7.37 8.40 -6.78
C ALA A 104 -6.37 7.40 -6.16
N TYR A 105 -5.48 6.85 -6.97
CA TYR A 105 -4.45 5.91 -6.51
C TYR A 105 -3.56 6.52 -5.43
N ARG A 106 -3.03 7.74 -5.64
CA ARG A 106 -2.21 8.42 -4.63
C ARG A 106 -2.96 8.68 -3.33
N SER A 107 -4.22 9.09 -3.41
CA SER A 107 -5.06 9.30 -2.23
C SER A 107 -5.17 8.01 -1.42
N ILE A 108 -5.44 6.88 -2.07
CA ILE A 108 -5.56 5.58 -1.41
C ILE A 108 -4.20 5.13 -0.82
N ILE A 109 -3.11 5.24 -1.57
CA ILE A 109 -1.77 4.88 -1.09
C ILE A 109 -1.35 5.73 0.12
N ALA A 110 -1.72 7.01 0.16
CA ALA A 110 -1.46 7.86 1.32
C ALA A 110 -2.19 7.34 2.57
N VAL A 111 -3.46 6.92 2.43
CA VAL A 111 -4.22 6.29 3.52
C VAL A 111 -3.55 4.99 3.98
N LEU A 112 -3.21 4.08 3.06
CA LEU A 112 -2.56 2.81 3.39
C LEU A 112 -1.20 3.03 4.10
N ALA A 113 -0.40 3.99 3.64
CA ALA A 113 0.85 4.35 4.29
C ALA A 113 0.64 4.88 5.72
N GLY A 114 -0.43 5.67 5.93
CA GLY A 114 -0.87 6.12 7.25
C GLY A 114 -1.24 4.96 8.18
N LEU A 115 -2.12 4.06 7.71
CA LEU A 115 -2.55 2.87 8.45
C LEU A 115 -1.37 1.98 8.85
N ARG A 116 -0.44 1.75 7.92
CA ARG A 116 0.79 0.99 8.17
C ARG A 116 1.59 1.60 9.32
N ARG A 117 1.87 2.91 9.26
CA ARG A 117 2.68 3.60 10.26
C ARG A 117 1.99 3.60 11.62
N MET A 118 0.70 3.92 11.66
CA MET A 118 -0.11 3.90 12.87
C MET A 118 -0.10 2.52 13.54
N THR A 119 -0.31 1.47 12.75
CA THR A 119 -0.36 0.08 13.27
C THR A 119 1.01 -0.36 13.79
N CYS A 120 2.11 -0.08 13.06
CA CYS A 120 3.45 -0.36 13.54
C CYS A 120 3.74 0.32 14.88
N THR A 121 3.38 1.60 15.03
CA THR A 121 3.52 2.31 16.30
C THR A 121 2.69 1.68 17.44
N ALA A 122 1.47 1.24 17.15
CA ALA A 122 0.64 0.54 18.13
C ALA A 122 1.25 -0.81 18.54
N ILE A 123 1.83 -1.57 17.60
CA ILE A 123 2.53 -2.83 17.87
C ILE A 123 3.77 -2.58 18.74
N ASP A 124 4.57 -1.57 18.41
CA ASP A 124 5.83 -1.27 19.13
C ASP A 124 5.57 -0.83 20.58
N THR A 125 4.46 -0.16 20.83
CA THR A 125 4.07 0.34 22.15
C THR A 125 3.22 -0.65 22.96
N ALA A 126 2.81 -1.76 22.35
CA ALA A 126 2.02 -2.80 23.01
C ALA A 126 2.80 -3.46 24.15
N ALA A 127 2.19 -3.55 25.33
CA ALA A 127 2.78 -4.21 26.49
C ALA A 127 2.38 -5.69 26.62
N THR A 128 1.44 -6.17 25.80
CA THR A 128 0.95 -7.55 25.84
C THR A 128 0.65 -8.08 24.42
N PRO A 129 0.72 -9.41 24.21
CA PRO A 129 0.30 -10.02 22.95
C PRO A 129 -1.14 -9.66 22.54
N GLU A 130 -2.05 -9.51 23.50
CA GLU A 130 -3.44 -9.16 23.23
C GLU A 130 -3.57 -7.72 22.69
N ALA A 131 -2.74 -6.79 23.16
CA ALA A 131 -2.69 -5.44 22.63
C ALA A 131 -2.11 -5.41 21.20
N VAL A 132 -1.14 -6.28 20.89
CA VAL A 132 -0.67 -6.48 19.51
C VAL A 132 -1.79 -6.99 18.62
N GLN A 133 -2.55 -7.99 19.08
CA GLN A 133 -3.70 -8.52 18.32
C GLN A 133 -4.78 -7.45 18.10
N THR A 134 -5.08 -6.64 19.11
CA THR A 134 -6.03 -5.52 18.99
C THR A 134 -5.61 -4.52 17.90
N ALA A 135 -4.32 -4.21 17.81
CA ALA A 135 -3.80 -3.34 16.74
C ALA A 135 -3.98 -3.98 15.35
N MET A 136 -3.78 -5.29 15.24
CA MET A 136 -3.98 -6.03 13.98
C MET A 136 -5.45 -6.11 13.57
N ASP A 137 -6.36 -6.29 14.52
CA ASP A 137 -7.80 -6.33 14.27
C ASP A 137 -8.31 -4.95 13.80
N ALA A 138 -7.80 -3.88 14.41
CA ALA A 138 -8.08 -2.51 13.97
C ALA A 138 -7.60 -2.27 12.53
N LEU A 139 -6.37 -2.69 12.19
CA LEU A 139 -5.88 -2.60 10.81
C LEU A 139 -6.79 -3.37 9.84
N ALA A 140 -7.19 -4.59 10.18
CA ALA A 140 -8.06 -5.40 9.33
C ALA A 140 -9.43 -4.73 9.09
N ALA A 141 -10.00 -4.11 10.11
CA ALA A 141 -11.27 -3.37 10.00
C ALA A 141 -11.14 -2.14 9.09
N GLU A 142 -10.07 -1.36 9.22
CA GLU A 142 -9.79 -0.20 8.37
C GLU A 142 -9.56 -0.61 6.91
N LEU A 143 -8.78 -1.67 6.67
CA LEU A 143 -8.55 -2.18 5.32
C LEU A 143 -9.84 -2.65 4.64
N ALA A 144 -10.77 -3.23 5.40
CA ALA A 144 -12.08 -3.61 4.88
C ALA A 144 -12.93 -2.42 4.43
N GLN A 145 -12.63 -1.18 4.84
CA GLN A 145 -13.31 0.03 4.37
C GLN A 145 -12.64 0.66 3.15
N VAL A 146 -11.33 0.46 2.99
CA VAL A 146 -10.54 1.05 1.89
C VAL A 146 -10.65 0.23 0.59
N VAL A 147 -10.91 -1.07 0.71
CA VAL A 147 -10.88 -2.04 -0.42
C VAL A 147 -12.28 -2.40 -0.93
N VAL A 148 -13.34 -1.78 -0.40
CA VAL A 148 -14.74 -1.91 -0.86
C VAL A 148 -15.06 -0.83 -1.88
#